data_AF-A0A1A8PHV2-F1
#
_entry.id   AF-A0A1A8PHV2-F1
#
_cell.length_a   1.000
_cell.length_b   1.000
_cell.length_c   1.000
_cell.angle_alpha   90.00
_cell.angle_beta   90.00
_cell.angle_gamma   90.00
#
_symmetry.space_group_name_H-M   'P 1'
#
loop_
_entity.id
_entity.type
_entity.pdbx_description
1 polymer ?
#
loop_
_entity_poly.entity_id
_entity_poly.type
_entity_poly.pdbx_seq_one_letter_code
_entity_poly.pdbx_strand_id
1 'polypeptide(L)'
;MVVLKLKLGATTASGVGSTLYKSYGSELPHPAALNPGPAYAGMTAECLPLIYTMNISSDKPLVDSLFGKVQAGSVLSYQQPIPPSDSVVMHEDAPPLPSVPLEGYHVNPTECSFVPTHQEQLHLSSLSVTLPQSHLIEEATRCQSATPDWHSLRRERVTASHFRE
;
A
#
# COMPACT_ATOMS: atom_id res chain seq x y z
N MET A 1 -8.27 -7.83 13.89
CA MET A 1 -8.70 -8.57 12.68
C MET A 1 -9.32 -9.88 13.17
N VAL A 2 -10.63 -10.06 13.02
CA VAL A 2 -11.33 -11.26 13.52
C VAL A 2 -11.63 -12.15 12.32
N VAL A 3 -10.98 -13.31 12.25
CA VAL A 3 -11.26 -14.34 11.25
C VAL A 3 -12.37 -15.21 11.80
N LEU A 4 -13.57 -15.12 11.22
CA LEU A 4 -14.67 -16.03 11.54
C LEU A 4 -14.55 -17.29 10.68
N LYS A 5 -14.72 -18.46 11.31
CA LYS A 5 -14.69 -19.75 10.62
C LYS A 5 -15.81 -19.86 9.59
N LEU A 6 -15.48 -20.40 8.42
CA LEU A 6 -16.43 -20.66 7.34
C LEU A 6 -17.46 -21.70 7.79
N LYS A 7 -18.76 -21.37 7.65
CA LYS A 7 -19.86 -22.30 7.89
C LYS A 7 -20.19 -23.02 6.58
N LEU A 8 -20.16 -24.35 6.60
CA LEU A 8 -20.39 -25.17 5.40
C LEU A 8 -21.84 -25.00 4.90
N GLY A 9 -22.01 -24.50 3.67
CA GLY A 9 -23.31 -24.33 3.01
C GLY A 9 -23.63 -22.92 2.48
N ALA A 10 -22.73 -21.93 2.59
CA ALA A 10 -22.94 -20.61 2.01
C ALA A 10 -22.62 -20.61 0.50
N THR A 11 -23.60 -20.19 -0.30
CA THR A 11 -23.51 -19.93 -1.74
C THR A 11 -22.30 -19.04 -2.05
N THR A 12 -21.66 -19.30 -3.20
CA THR A 12 -20.38 -18.75 -3.70
C THR A 12 -20.33 -17.23 -3.86
N ALA A 13 -20.41 -16.49 -2.75
CA ALA A 13 -20.29 -15.04 -2.71
C ALA A 13 -19.60 -14.53 -1.42
N SER A 14 -18.83 -15.38 -0.72
CA SER A 14 -18.14 -14.99 0.50
C SER A 14 -16.63 -14.81 0.28
N GLY A 15 -16.25 -13.63 -0.23
CA GLY A 15 -14.89 -13.13 -0.11
C GLY A 15 -14.64 -12.48 1.26
N VAL A 16 -13.38 -12.16 1.55
CA VAL A 16 -13.01 -11.36 2.72
C VAL A 16 -13.55 -9.93 2.52
N GLY A 17 -14.57 -9.55 3.28
CA GLY A 17 -15.14 -8.20 3.25
C GLY A 17 -14.23 -7.21 3.98
N SER A 18 -13.78 -6.17 3.29
CA SER A 18 -13.13 -5.03 3.93
C SER A 18 -14.12 -4.32 4.86
N THR A 19 -13.72 -4.04 6.10
CA THR A 19 -14.52 -3.21 7.02
C THR A 19 -14.42 -1.72 6.70
N LEU A 20 -13.50 -1.33 5.82
CA LEU A 20 -13.27 0.06 5.42
C LEU A 20 -14.04 0.43 4.15
N TYR A 21 -14.21 -0.52 3.23
CA TYR A 21 -14.88 -0.29 1.95
C TYR A 21 -15.98 -1.34 1.77
N LYS A 22 -17.22 -0.89 1.58
CA LYS A 22 -18.32 -1.80 1.20
C LYS A 22 -17.97 -2.42 -0.14
N SER A 23 -17.91 -3.75 -0.19
CA SER A 23 -17.82 -4.48 -1.46
C SER A 23 -19.01 -4.11 -2.32
N TYR A 24 -18.75 -3.70 -3.55
CA TYR A 24 -19.81 -3.42 -4.52
C TYR A 24 -20.54 -4.74 -4.83
N GLY A 25 -21.80 -4.85 -4.35
CA GLY A 25 -22.56 -6.10 -4.34
C GLY A 25 -23.50 -6.30 -5.54
N SER A 26 -23.53 -5.34 -6.46
CA SER A 26 -24.31 -5.42 -7.71
C SER A 26 -23.41 -5.73 -8.90
N GLU A 27 -24.03 -6.00 -10.05
CA GLU A 27 -23.32 -6.16 -11.31
C GLU A 27 -22.43 -4.93 -11.59
N LEU A 28 -21.15 -5.16 -11.90
CA LEU A 28 -20.18 -4.10 -12.15
C LEU A 28 -20.74 -3.16 -13.23
N PRO A 29 -20.62 -1.83 -13.05
CA PRO A 29 -21.13 -0.88 -14.03
C PRO A 29 -20.47 -1.13 -15.40
N HIS A 30 -21.27 -0.97 -16.46
CA HIS A 30 -20.78 -1.16 -17.83
C HIS A 30 -19.49 -0.34 -18.04
N PRO A 31 -18.43 -0.89 -18.66
CA PRO A 31 -17.13 -0.20 -18.76
C PRO A 31 -17.22 1.20 -19.38
N ALA A 32 -18.16 1.42 -20.29
CA ALA A 32 -18.42 2.75 -20.87
C ALA A 32 -18.89 3.80 -19.86
N ALA A 33 -19.49 3.40 -18.73
CA ALA A 33 -19.85 4.31 -17.63
C ALA A 33 -18.63 4.78 -16.82
N LEU A 34 -17.48 4.10 -16.96
CA LEU A 34 -16.21 4.47 -16.37
C LEU A 34 -15.32 5.26 -17.34
N ASN A 35 -15.85 5.68 -18.50
CA ASN A 35 -15.08 6.45 -19.47
C ASN A 35 -14.72 7.83 -18.89
N PRO A 36 -13.42 8.10 -18.61
CA PRO A 36 -13.00 9.37 -18.05
C PRO A 36 -13.00 10.51 -19.09
N GLY A 37 -13.11 10.17 -20.39
CA GLY A 37 -13.00 11.10 -21.51
C GLY A 37 -13.85 12.37 -21.37
N PRO A 38 -15.16 12.27 -21.10
CA PRO A 38 -16.00 13.45 -20.93
C PRO A 38 -15.63 14.31 -19.71
N ALA A 39 -15.18 13.70 -18.62
CA ALA A 39 -14.88 14.39 -17.36
C ALA A 39 -13.55 15.17 -17.40
N TYR A 40 -12.62 14.76 -18.27
CA TYR A 40 -11.30 15.39 -18.42
C TYR A 40 -11.09 15.98 -19.83
N ALA A 41 -12.19 16.27 -20.54
CA ALA A 41 -12.14 16.91 -21.85
C ALA A 41 -11.42 18.28 -21.75
N GLY A 42 -10.40 18.48 -22.59
CA GLY A 42 -9.63 19.73 -22.65
C GLY A 42 -8.37 19.77 -21.78
N MET A 43 -8.08 18.73 -21.00
CA MET A 43 -6.79 18.60 -20.30
C MET A 43 -5.66 18.19 -21.24
N THR A 44 -4.45 18.67 -20.98
CA THR A 44 -3.23 18.25 -21.67
C THR A 44 -2.78 16.86 -21.21
N ALA A 45 -2.08 16.10 -22.07
CA ALA A 45 -1.68 14.72 -21.78
C ALA A 45 -0.90 14.55 -20.46
N GLU A 46 -0.07 15.53 -20.11
CA GLU A 46 0.74 15.61 -18.88
C GLU A 46 -0.12 15.68 -17.60
N CYS A 47 -1.34 16.22 -17.72
CA CYS A 47 -2.25 16.48 -16.60
C CYS A 47 -3.35 15.42 -16.49
N LEU A 48 -3.41 14.46 -17.42
CA LEU A 48 -4.43 13.43 -17.41
C LEU A 48 -4.13 12.40 -16.31
N PRO A 49 -5.12 12.03 -15.48
CA PRO A 49 -4.94 11.00 -14.48
C PRO A 49 -4.62 9.66 -15.13
N LEU A 50 -3.95 8.77 -14.39
CA LEU A 50 -3.56 7.43 -14.85
C LEU A 50 -4.72 6.62 -15.46
N ILE A 51 -5.96 6.85 -15.03
CA ILE A 51 -7.14 6.19 -15.60
C ILE A 51 -7.30 6.46 -17.12
N TYR A 52 -6.79 7.60 -17.63
CA TYR A 52 -6.80 7.93 -19.06
C TYR A 52 -5.75 7.15 -19.85
N THR A 53 -4.57 6.87 -19.25
CA THR A 53 -3.51 6.07 -19.88
C THR A 53 -3.74 4.57 -19.75
N MET A 54 -4.58 4.13 -18.80
CA MET A 54 -4.95 2.73 -18.60
C MET A 54 -5.72 2.11 -19.80
N ASN A 55 -6.13 2.94 -20.79
CA ASN A 55 -6.76 2.50 -22.04
C ASN A 55 -7.90 1.49 -21.78
N ILE A 56 -8.79 1.83 -20.83
CA ILE A 56 -9.96 1.03 -20.47
C ILE A 56 -11.03 1.29 -21.53
N SER A 57 -11.32 0.28 -22.32
CA SER A 57 -12.30 0.31 -23.41
C SER A 57 -13.01 -1.03 -23.61
N SER A 58 -14.25 -1.00 -24.12
CA SER A 58 -15.10 -2.19 -24.32
C SER A 58 -14.65 -3.10 -25.47
N ASP A 59 -13.74 -2.63 -26.32
CA ASP A 59 -13.15 -3.38 -27.44
C ASP A 59 -12.04 -4.35 -27.00
N LYS A 60 -11.46 -4.16 -25.81
CA LYS A 60 -10.42 -5.06 -25.33
C LYS A 60 -11.03 -6.35 -24.77
N PRO A 61 -10.39 -7.50 -25.02
CA PRO A 61 -10.87 -8.77 -24.50
C PRO A 61 -10.78 -8.81 -22.98
N LEU A 62 -11.69 -9.56 -22.36
CA LEU A 62 -11.64 -9.91 -20.95
C LEU A 62 -10.82 -11.18 -20.77
N VAL A 63 -9.91 -11.16 -19.80
CA VAL A 63 -9.06 -12.30 -19.39
C VAL A 63 -9.42 -12.76 -17.99
N ASP A 64 -9.14 -14.02 -17.72
CA ASP A 64 -9.40 -14.63 -16.42
C ASP A 64 -8.42 -14.14 -15.35
N SER A 65 -8.97 -13.76 -14.20
CA SER A 65 -8.25 -13.35 -12.99
C SER A 65 -8.89 -14.01 -11.78
N LEU A 66 -8.17 -14.02 -10.64
CA LEU A 66 -8.69 -14.44 -9.34
C LEU A 66 -10.02 -13.77 -8.94
N PHE A 67 -10.30 -12.57 -9.45
CA PHE A 67 -11.54 -11.82 -9.18
C PHE A 67 -12.61 -11.95 -10.28
N GLY A 68 -12.41 -12.86 -11.24
CA GLY A 68 -13.29 -13.05 -12.40
C GLY A 68 -12.73 -12.43 -13.68
N LYS A 69 -13.60 -12.17 -14.65
CA LYS A 69 -13.23 -11.62 -15.96
C LYS A 69 -12.85 -10.14 -15.83
N VAL A 70 -11.58 -9.82 -16.10
CA VAL A 70 -11.04 -8.45 -16.06
C VAL A 70 -10.46 -8.06 -17.41
N GLN A 71 -10.34 -6.77 -17.69
CA GLN A 71 -9.84 -6.31 -18.98
C GLN A 71 -8.36 -6.65 -19.18
N ALA A 72 -8.01 -7.18 -20.36
CA ALA A 72 -6.63 -7.46 -20.74
C ALA A 72 -5.77 -6.20 -20.69
N GLY A 73 -4.63 -6.29 -20.02
CA GLY A 73 -3.71 -5.17 -19.81
C GLY A 73 -4.00 -4.33 -18.56
N SER A 74 -5.06 -4.65 -17.81
CA SER A 74 -5.28 -4.06 -16.49
C SER A 74 -4.27 -4.59 -15.46
N VAL A 75 -4.04 -3.84 -14.39
CA VAL A 75 -3.15 -4.25 -13.29
C VAL A 75 -3.56 -5.62 -12.72
N LEU A 76 -4.87 -5.88 -12.58
CA LEU A 76 -5.39 -7.15 -12.09
C LEU A 76 -5.06 -8.32 -13.03
N SER A 77 -5.06 -8.10 -14.34
CA SER A 77 -4.70 -9.15 -15.31
C SER A 77 -3.24 -9.61 -15.19
N TYR A 78 -2.33 -8.72 -14.78
CA TYR A 78 -0.91 -9.07 -14.60
C TYR A 78 -0.58 -9.57 -13.20
N GLN A 79 -1.14 -8.93 -12.18
CA GLN A 79 -0.78 -9.19 -10.79
C GLN A 79 -1.59 -10.33 -10.16
N GLN A 80 -2.77 -10.63 -10.70
CA GLN A 80 -3.71 -11.58 -10.12
C GLN A 80 -4.23 -12.58 -11.18
N PRO A 81 -3.35 -13.24 -11.96
CA PRO A 81 -3.78 -14.28 -12.90
C PRO A 81 -4.37 -15.46 -12.11
N ILE A 82 -5.25 -16.24 -12.75
CA ILE A 82 -5.68 -17.52 -12.16
C ILE A 82 -4.43 -18.41 -12.00
N PRO A 83 -4.07 -18.82 -10.78
CA PRO A 83 -2.96 -19.73 -10.57
C PRO A 83 -3.25 -21.04 -11.31
N PRO A 84 -2.28 -21.63 -12.02
CA PRO A 84 -2.44 -22.97 -12.58
C PRO A 84 -2.86 -23.94 -11.48
N SER A 85 -3.70 -24.94 -11.81
CA SER A 85 -4.12 -25.99 -10.86
C SER A 85 -2.95 -26.65 -10.14
N ASP A 86 -1.80 -26.69 -10.80
CA ASP A 86 -0.59 -27.39 -10.34
C ASP A 86 0.37 -26.46 -9.58
N SER A 87 0.02 -25.19 -9.40
CA SER A 87 0.86 -24.18 -8.75
C SER A 87 0.75 -24.16 -7.22
N VAL A 88 -0.27 -24.84 -6.67
CA VAL A 88 -0.51 -24.94 -5.23
C VAL A 88 -0.33 -26.39 -4.81
N VAL A 89 0.84 -26.71 -4.27
CA VAL A 89 1.07 -27.99 -3.60
C VAL A 89 0.47 -27.89 -2.20
N MET A 90 -0.69 -28.50 -2.00
CA MET A 90 -1.29 -28.66 -0.69
C MET A 90 -0.54 -29.77 0.05
N HIS A 91 0.27 -29.40 1.04
CA HIS A 91 0.91 -30.37 1.91
C HIS A 91 -0.10 -30.82 2.97
N GLU A 92 -0.70 -32.00 2.78
CA GLU A 92 -1.63 -32.60 3.74
C GLU A 92 -0.96 -32.87 5.10
N ASP A 93 0.35 -33.10 5.11
CA ASP A 93 1.17 -33.32 6.31
C ASP A 93 1.81 -32.04 6.85
N ALA A 94 1.31 -30.86 6.48
CA ALA A 94 1.85 -29.60 7.00
C ALA A 94 1.59 -29.51 8.52
N PRO A 95 2.63 -29.20 9.34
CA PRO A 95 2.43 -28.99 10.77
C PRO A 95 1.45 -27.81 10.98
N PRO A 96 0.66 -27.83 12.07
CA PRO A 96 -0.23 -26.73 12.40
C PRO A 96 0.55 -25.43 12.54
N LEU A 97 -0.05 -24.32 12.10
CA LEU A 97 0.53 -22.99 12.28
C LEU A 97 0.89 -22.80 13.77
N PRO A 98 2.12 -22.38 14.09
CA PRO A 98 2.50 -22.15 15.46
C PRO A 98 1.65 -21.01 16.05
N SER A 99 1.33 -21.11 17.33
CA SER A 99 0.70 -19.99 18.04
C SER A 99 1.64 -18.79 18.03
N VAL A 100 1.13 -17.62 17.61
CA VAL A 100 1.85 -16.35 17.64
C VAL A 100 1.30 -15.45 18.75
N PRO A 101 2.16 -14.79 19.55
CA PRO A 101 3.63 -14.88 19.54
C PRO A 101 4.11 -16.27 19.99
N LEU A 102 5.25 -16.71 19.44
CA LEU A 102 5.87 -17.99 19.80
C LEU A 102 6.10 -18.02 21.32
N GLU A 103 5.72 -19.12 21.97
CA GLU A 103 5.90 -19.29 23.41
C GLU A 103 7.41 -19.23 23.76
N GLY A 104 7.80 -18.33 24.65
CA GLY A 104 9.21 -18.05 24.97
C GLY A 104 9.89 -17.04 24.05
N TYR A 105 9.23 -16.57 22.99
CA TYR A 105 9.72 -15.43 22.20
C TYR A 105 9.38 -14.12 22.91
N HIS A 106 10.26 -13.72 23.81
CA HIS A 106 10.29 -12.37 24.34
C HIS A 106 11.34 -11.58 23.58
N VAL A 107 10.95 -10.42 23.04
CA VAL A 107 11.95 -9.39 22.74
C VAL A 107 12.53 -9.05 24.10
N ASN A 108 13.81 -9.37 24.32
CA ASN A 108 14.50 -8.96 25.55
C ASN A 108 14.21 -7.46 25.74
N PRO A 109 13.87 -7.01 26.96
CA PRO A 109 13.78 -5.58 27.22
C PRO A 109 15.05 -4.96 26.66
N THR A 110 14.92 -4.02 25.73
CA THR A 110 16.08 -3.40 25.10
C THR A 110 16.95 -2.87 26.22
N GLU A 111 18.11 -3.49 26.49
CA GLU A 111 19.05 -3.06 27.53
C GLU A 111 19.66 -1.68 27.22
N CYS A 112 19.28 -1.08 26.08
CA CYS A 112 19.60 0.28 25.72
C CYS A 112 18.75 1.28 26.53
N SER A 113 19.16 1.56 27.76
CA SER A 113 18.80 2.80 28.43
C SER A 113 19.71 3.92 27.91
N PHE A 114 19.47 4.40 26.70
CA PHE A 114 20.14 5.61 26.23
C PHE A 114 19.60 6.81 27.02
N VAL A 115 20.40 7.27 28.00
CA VAL A 115 20.13 8.49 28.75
C VAL A 115 21.02 9.58 28.16
N PRO A 116 20.47 10.54 27.39
CA PRO A 116 21.27 11.59 26.81
C PRO A 116 21.90 12.45 27.93
N THR A 117 23.15 12.80 27.73
CA THR A 117 23.81 13.86 28.49
C THR A 117 23.07 15.18 28.30
N HIS A 118 23.28 16.14 29.21
CA HIS A 118 22.67 17.47 29.09
C HIS A 118 22.99 18.15 27.74
N GLN A 119 24.21 17.98 27.25
CA GLN A 119 24.62 18.52 25.95
C GLN A 119 23.88 17.85 24.78
N GLU A 120 23.72 16.53 24.81
CA GLU A 120 22.95 15.80 23.79
C GLU A 120 21.47 16.18 23.85
N GLN A 121 20.91 16.39 25.03
CA GLN A 121 19.52 16.82 25.18
C GLN A 121 19.28 18.23 24.62
N LEU A 122 20.20 19.16 24.85
CA LEU A 122 20.16 20.49 24.23
C LEU A 122 20.29 20.39 22.70
N HIS A 123 21.16 19.52 22.21
CA HIS A 123 21.32 19.28 20.78
C HIS A 123 20.03 18.74 20.16
N LEU A 124 19.41 17.71 20.75
CA LEU A 124 18.12 17.17 20.28
C LEU A 124 17.01 18.23 20.31
N SER A 125 16.99 19.06 21.35
CA SER A 125 16.05 20.19 21.46
C SER A 125 16.25 21.21 20.34
N SER A 126 17.49 21.47 19.93
CA SER A 126 17.82 22.36 18.80
C SER A 126 17.36 21.83 17.44
N LEU A 127 17.21 20.51 17.29
CA LEU A 127 16.70 19.86 16.08
C LEU A 127 15.17 19.81 16.02
N SER A 128 14.49 20.12 17.14
CA SER A 128 13.03 20.12 17.21
C SER A 128 12.44 21.23 16.33
N VAL A 129 11.33 20.91 15.67
CA VAL A 129 10.62 21.83 14.77
C VAL A 129 9.14 21.76 15.06
N THR A 130 8.50 22.93 15.09
CA THR A 130 7.05 23.03 15.19
C THR A 130 6.39 22.70 13.86
N LEU A 131 5.10 22.36 13.89
CA LEU A 131 4.34 22.08 12.66
C LEU A 131 4.40 23.25 11.64
N PRO A 132 4.22 24.53 12.03
CA PRO A 132 4.37 25.64 11.08
C PRO A 132 5.77 25.74 10.46
N GLN A 133 6.82 25.51 11.25
CA GLN A 133 8.19 25.50 10.73
C GLN A 133 8.41 24.35 9.76
N SER A 134 7.81 23.18 10.02
CA SER A 134 7.92 22.03 9.12
C SER A 134 7.33 22.30 7.73
N HIS A 135 6.24 23.07 7.64
CA HIS A 135 5.66 23.48 6.37
C HIS A 135 6.59 24.42 5.59
N LEU A 136 7.18 25.42 6.27
CA LEU A 136 8.15 26.33 5.64
C LEU A 136 9.38 25.58 5.12
N ILE A 137 9.85 24.59 5.88
CA ILE A 137 10.99 23.74 5.48
C ILE A 137 10.62 22.86 4.28
N GLU A 138 9.43 22.25 4.26
CA GLU A 138 8.95 21.48 3.10
C GLU A 138 8.91 22.36 1.85
N GLU A 139 8.29 23.54 1.95
CA GLU A 139 8.13 24.44 0.82
C GLU A 139 9.49 24.90 0.27
N ALA A 140 10.43 25.27 1.15
CA ALA A 140 11.78 25.68 0.77
C ALA A 140 12.62 24.54 0.17
N THR A 141 12.29 23.27 0.48
CA THR A 141 13.06 22.10 0.06
C THR A 141 12.32 21.19 -0.92
N ARG A 142 11.26 21.70 -1.56
CA ARG A 142 10.44 20.94 -2.52
C ARG A 142 11.23 20.45 -3.75
N CYS A 143 12.32 21.14 -4.11
CA CYS A 143 13.25 20.73 -5.16
C CYS A 143 14.26 19.66 -4.71
N GLN A 144 14.13 19.13 -3.49
CA GLN A 144 14.92 18.03 -2.94
C GLN A 144 16.42 18.26 -3.08
N SER A 145 17.17 17.33 -3.69
CA SER A 145 18.63 17.39 -3.85
C SER A 145 19.13 18.58 -4.67
N ALA A 146 18.27 19.28 -5.39
CA ALA A 146 18.64 20.52 -6.07
C ALA A 146 18.75 21.71 -5.09
N THR A 147 18.16 21.61 -3.89
CA THR A 147 18.30 22.60 -2.81
C THR A 147 19.41 22.17 -1.87
N PRO A 148 20.44 23.00 -1.59
CA PRO A 148 21.55 22.62 -0.73
C PRO A 148 21.11 22.24 0.71
N ASP A 149 20.07 22.90 1.22
CA ASP A 149 19.54 22.69 2.57
C ASP A 149 18.92 21.29 2.76
N TRP A 150 18.51 20.61 1.68
CA TRP A 150 17.95 19.26 1.72
C TRP A 150 18.94 18.25 2.31
N HIS A 151 20.22 18.37 1.95
CA HIS A 151 21.26 17.46 2.45
C HIS A 151 21.55 17.71 3.94
N SER A 152 21.61 18.98 4.35
CA SER A 152 21.84 19.37 5.75
C SER A 152 20.73 18.88 6.67
N LEU A 153 19.46 19.03 6.26
CA LEU A 153 18.30 18.59 7.04
C LEU A 153 18.24 17.07 7.23
N ARG A 154 18.65 16.30 6.22
CA ARG A 154 18.58 14.84 6.24
C ARG A 154 19.74 14.19 6.98
N ARG A 155 20.90 14.85 7.07
CA ARG A 155 22.11 14.30 7.70
C ARG A 155 21.90 13.93 9.16
N GLU A 156 21.26 14.82 9.92
CA GLU A 156 21.06 14.68 11.36
C GLU A 156 19.72 13.98 11.73
N ARG A 157 18.99 13.43 10.73
CA ARG A 157 17.65 12.88 10.94
C ARG A 157 17.55 11.45 10.43
N VAL A 158 16.82 10.63 11.18
CA VAL A 158 16.38 9.32 10.67
C VAL A 158 15.38 9.58 9.55
N THR A 159 15.71 9.08 8.35
CA THR A 159 14.86 9.23 7.17
C THR A 159 14.23 7.88 6.80
N ALA A 160 13.15 7.91 6.02
CA ALA A 160 12.45 6.68 5.61
C ALA A 160 13.36 5.65 4.92
N SER A 161 14.38 6.09 4.19
CA SER A 161 15.36 5.21 3.53
C SER A 161 16.35 4.55 4.49
N HIS A 162 16.59 5.11 5.68
CA HIS A 162 17.55 4.63 6.67
C HIS A 162 16.89 4.16 7.98
N PHE A 163 15.56 3.97 7.99
CA PHE A 163 14.84 3.60 9.20
C PHE A 163 15.03 2.12 9.60
N ARG A 164 15.41 1.25 8.65
CA ARG A 164 15.56 -0.19 8.86
C ARG A 164 17.00 -0.65 9.04
N GLU A 165 17.96 0.24 8.80
CA GLU A 165 19.39 0.00 9.02
C GLU A 165 19.72 0.19 10.50
#